data_AF-A0AAU9REA5-F1
#
_entry.id   AF-A0AAU9REA5-F1
#
_cell.length_a   1.000
_cell.length_b   1.000
_cell.length_c   1.000
_cell.angle_alpha   90.00
_cell.angle_beta   90.00
_cell.angle_gamma   90.00
#
_symmetry.space_group_name_H-M   'P 1'
#
loop_
_entity.id
_entity.type
_entity.pdbx_description
1 polymer ?
#
loop_
_entity_poly.entity_id
_entity_poly.type
_entity_poly.pdbx_seq_one_letter_code
_entity_poly.pdbx_strand_id
1 'polypeptide(L)'
;MAATNVMRRDESLLMSSPSDPHRGVSDNGNCVFPGMNFSSAGDACVSRGLSLEKKIEALESLTGQVSNRRSRRWLNDRILMELVPRLDAQEIRGLFAPPPWGDDVPPSAFSLTNVGEWDKFRNIDMDKEAKIMDSLNRSSIRQKGRVDADKTAVLNAWRRIECRTREALRRCFLPELIEGYENCISHFIKEGGEGDFLELKVQDPFHRLLLHGVCEYHNLVSTTATEQIGRKAMKTTRIKWKKSDDSGEKPSIGLAHFLRMSKEGAW
;
A
#
# COMPACT_ATOMS: atom_id res chain seq x y z
N MET A 1 -72.93 -7.65 -41.11
CA MET A 1 -72.49 -6.26 -41.31
C MET A 1 -72.77 -5.48 -40.03
N ALA A 2 -71.73 -5.03 -39.33
CA ALA A 2 -71.85 -4.06 -38.24
C ALA A 2 -70.53 -3.27 -38.17
N ALA A 3 -70.65 -1.95 -38.14
CA ALA A 3 -69.58 -0.99 -38.39
C ALA A 3 -68.66 -0.77 -37.18
N THR A 4 -67.39 -0.56 -37.50
CA THR A 4 -66.30 -0.12 -36.62
C THR A 4 -66.36 1.38 -36.36
N ASN A 5 -65.96 1.82 -35.16
CA ASN A 5 -65.47 3.19 -34.98
C ASN A 5 -64.24 3.20 -34.06
N VAL A 6 -63.13 3.66 -34.64
CA VAL A 6 -61.82 3.98 -34.05
C VAL A 6 -61.74 5.51 -34.04
N MET A 7 -61.07 6.12 -33.05
CA MET A 7 -60.35 7.43 -33.05
C MET A 7 -60.09 7.82 -31.58
N ARG A 8 -59.01 8.48 -31.15
CA ARG A 8 -57.71 8.94 -31.69
C ARG A 8 -56.90 9.36 -30.45
N ARG A 9 -55.58 9.15 -30.44
CA ARG A 9 -54.62 9.86 -29.56
C ARG A 9 -53.99 10.96 -30.40
N ASP A 10 -53.77 12.14 -29.81
CA ASP A 10 -52.80 13.11 -30.31
C ASP A 10 -51.89 13.56 -29.16
N GLU A 11 -50.60 13.37 -29.39
CA GLU A 11 -49.50 14.04 -28.70
C GLU A 11 -49.24 15.36 -29.41
N SER A 12 -49.00 16.44 -28.67
CA SER A 12 -48.27 17.57 -29.23
C SER A 12 -47.57 18.40 -28.16
N LEU A 13 -46.27 18.60 -28.42
CA LEU A 13 -45.43 19.75 -28.10
C LEU A 13 -44.87 19.82 -26.66
N LEU A 14 -43.66 19.28 -26.41
CA LEU A 14 -42.31 19.82 -26.70
C LEU A 14 -41.93 21.12 -25.95
N MET A 15 -40.91 20.94 -25.10
CA MET A 15 -39.77 21.82 -24.86
C MET A 15 -39.97 23.11 -24.05
N SER A 16 -39.42 23.14 -22.83
CA SER A 16 -38.19 23.89 -22.48
C SER A 16 -38.05 24.08 -20.96
N SER A 17 -36.93 23.61 -20.39
CA SER A 17 -36.30 24.19 -19.17
C SER A 17 -35.34 25.31 -19.61
N PRO A 18 -34.65 26.12 -18.76
CA PRO A 18 -34.48 26.11 -17.29
C PRO A 18 -34.62 27.51 -16.62
N SER A 19 -34.46 27.61 -15.28
CA SER A 19 -33.75 28.69 -14.52
C SER A 19 -34.22 28.80 -13.04
N ASP A 20 -33.29 28.67 -12.09
CA ASP A 20 -33.38 29.19 -10.70
C ASP A 20 -33.12 30.72 -10.70
N PRO A 21 -33.68 31.56 -9.78
CA PRO A 21 -32.98 31.84 -8.51
C PRO A 21 -33.83 32.34 -7.30
N HIS A 22 -33.27 32.17 -6.08
CA HIS A 22 -33.39 32.95 -4.82
C HIS A 22 -34.65 33.79 -4.45
N ARG A 23 -35.16 33.63 -3.20
CA ARG A 23 -35.25 34.67 -2.10
C ARG A 23 -36.48 34.52 -1.15
N GLY A 24 -36.25 34.73 0.16
CA GLY A 24 -37.25 35.05 1.21
C GLY A 24 -37.21 34.09 2.42
N VAL A 25 -36.47 34.33 3.52
CA VAL A 25 -36.61 35.32 4.62
C VAL A 25 -37.90 35.18 5.45
N SER A 26 -37.66 34.66 6.67
CA SER A 26 -38.27 34.92 8.00
C SER A 26 -39.76 35.12 8.16
N ASP A 27 -40.34 34.36 9.10
CA ASP A 27 -41.21 34.98 10.09
C ASP A 27 -41.04 34.38 11.51
N ASN A 28 -41.03 35.30 12.48
CA ASN A 28 -40.69 35.10 13.89
C ASN A 28 -41.87 34.51 14.67
N GLY A 29 -41.63 33.43 15.40
CA GLY A 29 -42.51 32.90 16.45
C GLY A 29 -41.77 32.80 17.76
N ASN A 30 -41.80 33.89 18.54
CA ASN A 30 -41.16 34.03 19.84
C ASN A 30 -41.93 33.21 20.91
N CYS A 31 -41.34 32.15 21.47
CA CYS A 31 -41.77 31.59 22.75
C CYS A 31 -40.57 31.53 23.70
N VAL A 32 -40.53 32.52 24.59
CA VAL A 32 -39.61 32.62 25.73
C VAL A 32 -39.93 31.50 26.71
N PHE A 33 -38.95 30.64 26.98
CA PHE A 33 -38.99 29.73 28.13
C PHE A 33 -38.12 30.32 29.26
N PRO A 34 -38.58 30.25 30.53
CA PRO A 34 -37.87 30.83 31.66
C PRO A 34 -36.61 30.01 31.95
N GLY A 35 -35.52 30.72 32.24
CA GLY A 35 -34.24 30.12 32.60
C GLY A 35 -34.35 29.21 33.83
N MET A 36 -33.66 28.08 33.79
CA MET A 36 -33.35 27.28 34.97
C MET A 36 -31.86 27.01 35.02
N ASN A 37 -31.33 27.30 36.20
CA ASN A 37 -29.94 27.31 36.57
C ASN A 37 -29.28 25.94 36.38
N PHE A 38 -27.99 25.97 36.01
CA PHE A 38 -27.11 24.82 36.13
C PHE A 38 -27.13 24.34 37.60
N SER A 39 -27.67 23.15 37.82
CA SER A 39 -27.62 22.44 39.10
C SER A 39 -27.15 21.01 38.85
N SER A 40 -26.25 20.57 39.71
CA SER A 40 -25.45 19.34 39.66
C SER A 40 -26.23 18.09 39.24
N ALA A 41 -25.60 17.27 38.39
CA ALA A 41 -26.15 16.07 37.73
C ALA A 41 -26.68 14.96 38.67
N GLY A 42 -26.47 15.07 39.98
CA GLY A 42 -26.98 14.11 40.98
C GLY A 42 -28.47 14.23 41.26
N ASP A 43 -29.03 15.46 41.30
CA ASP A 43 -30.42 15.68 41.74
C ASP A 43 -31.46 15.51 40.61
N ALA A 44 -31.03 15.62 39.35
CA ALA A 44 -31.90 15.46 38.18
C ALA A 44 -32.33 14.00 37.95
N CYS A 45 -31.48 13.03 38.33
CA CYS A 45 -31.78 11.60 38.17
C CYS A 45 -32.86 11.15 39.16
N VAL A 46 -32.72 11.53 40.44
CA VAL A 46 -33.65 11.16 41.53
C VAL A 46 -35.00 11.85 41.34
N SER A 47 -35.01 13.15 41.00
CA SER A 47 -36.26 13.89 40.74
C SER A 47 -37.03 13.36 39.53
N ARG A 48 -36.33 12.83 38.51
CA ARG A 48 -36.94 12.20 37.33
C ARG A 48 -37.51 10.82 37.62
N GLY A 49 -36.84 10.01 38.45
CA GLY A 49 -37.37 8.72 38.93
C GLY A 49 -38.69 8.88 39.70
N LEU A 50 -38.75 9.83 40.62
CA LEU A 50 -39.97 10.17 41.37
C LEU A 50 -41.10 10.69 40.47
N SER A 51 -40.77 11.30 39.32
CA SER A 51 -41.75 11.75 38.33
C SER A 51 -42.27 10.61 37.45
N LEU A 52 -41.49 9.55 37.26
CA LEU A 52 -41.85 8.36 36.50
C LEU A 52 -42.78 7.45 37.31
N GLU A 53 -42.45 7.20 38.58
CA GLU A 53 -43.28 6.39 39.49
C GLU A 53 -44.70 6.95 39.60
N LYS A 54 -44.84 8.26 39.79
CA LYS A 54 -46.15 8.95 39.83
C LYS A 54 -46.93 8.84 38.52
N LYS A 55 -46.23 8.84 37.37
CA LYS A 55 -46.86 8.67 36.05
C LYS A 55 -47.33 7.23 35.85
N ILE A 56 -46.53 6.26 36.26
CA ILE A 56 -46.87 4.84 36.19
C ILE A 56 -48.08 4.55 37.07
N GLU A 57 -48.09 5.02 38.32
CA GLU A 57 -49.22 4.88 39.25
C GLU A 57 -50.52 5.48 38.69
N ALA A 58 -50.44 6.67 38.07
CA ALA A 58 -51.59 7.28 37.41
C ALA A 58 -52.11 6.45 36.21
N LEU A 59 -51.22 5.90 35.38
CA LEU A 59 -51.60 5.06 34.23
C LEU A 59 -52.14 3.69 34.67
N GLU A 60 -51.59 3.10 35.73
CA GLU A 60 -52.08 1.86 36.33
C GLU A 60 -53.48 2.04 36.91
N SER A 61 -53.74 3.15 37.60
CA SER A 61 -55.08 3.49 38.11
C SER A 61 -56.13 3.57 37.00
N LEU A 62 -55.73 4.04 35.81
CA LEU A 62 -56.60 4.17 34.64
C LEU A 62 -56.83 2.82 33.95
N THR A 63 -55.93 1.85 34.10
CA THR A 63 -56.00 0.54 33.44
C THR A 63 -57.25 -0.24 33.83
N GLY A 64 -57.70 -0.11 35.09
CA GLY A 64 -58.92 -0.73 35.58
C GLY A 64 -60.22 -0.08 35.07
N GLN A 65 -60.17 1.18 34.61
CA GLN A 65 -61.35 1.94 34.19
C GLN A 65 -61.61 1.88 32.67
N VAL A 66 -60.68 1.36 31.89
CA VAL A 66 -60.72 1.40 30.43
C VAL A 66 -61.27 0.09 29.86
N SER A 67 -62.51 0.09 29.37
CA SER A 67 -63.18 -1.10 28.83
C SER A 67 -62.83 -1.40 27.36
N ASN A 68 -62.54 -0.37 26.56
CA ASN A 68 -62.29 -0.52 25.12
C ASN A 68 -60.88 -1.11 24.84
N ARG A 69 -60.80 -2.07 23.89
CA ARG A 69 -59.56 -2.73 23.49
C ARG A 69 -58.51 -1.75 22.95
N ARG A 70 -58.93 -0.72 22.20
CA ARG A 70 -58.01 0.25 21.58
C ARG A 70 -57.31 1.11 22.62
N SER A 71 -58.05 1.56 23.62
CA SER A 71 -57.53 2.37 24.72
C SER A 71 -56.69 1.54 25.69
N ARG A 72 -57.04 0.26 25.93
CA ARG A 72 -56.16 -0.66 26.69
C ARG A 72 -54.81 -0.87 26.01
N ARG A 73 -54.80 -1.05 24.67
CA ARG A 73 -53.54 -1.15 23.89
C ARG A 73 -52.70 0.11 24.02
N TRP A 74 -53.31 1.27 23.79
CA TRP A 74 -52.62 2.55 23.89
C TRP A 74 -52.03 2.79 25.29
N LEU A 75 -52.77 2.43 26.34
CA LEU A 75 -52.31 2.57 27.71
C LEU A 75 -51.14 1.64 28.02
N ASN A 76 -51.19 0.38 27.59
CA ASN A 76 -50.09 -0.56 27.73
C ASN A 76 -48.83 -0.08 26.99
N ASP A 77 -48.97 0.39 25.74
CA ASP A 77 -47.86 0.95 24.98
C ASP A 77 -47.26 2.16 25.70
N ARG A 78 -48.11 3.00 26.31
CA ARG A 78 -47.64 4.15 27.07
C ARG A 78 -46.88 3.75 28.34
N ILE A 79 -47.37 2.77 29.09
CA ILE A 79 -46.69 2.25 30.28
C ILE A 79 -45.33 1.64 29.89
N LEU A 80 -45.28 0.82 28.84
CA LEU A 80 -44.03 0.24 28.35
C LEU A 80 -43.01 1.32 27.93
N MET A 81 -43.47 2.39 27.28
CA MET A 81 -42.60 3.50 26.87
C MET A 81 -42.09 4.38 28.03
N GLU A 82 -42.76 4.38 29.19
CA GLU A 82 -42.30 5.07 30.40
C GLU A 82 -41.41 4.14 31.26
N LEU A 83 -41.66 2.83 31.26
CA LEU A 83 -40.83 1.83 31.95
C LEU A 83 -39.46 1.64 31.29
N VAL A 84 -39.37 1.76 29.97
CA VAL A 84 -38.11 1.61 29.24
C VAL A 84 -37.28 2.90 29.37
N PRO A 85 -36.07 2.85 29.94
CA PRO A 85 -35.17 3.99 30.00
C PRO A 85 -34.89 4.53 28.59
N ARG A 86 -34.91 5.86 28.43
CA ARG A 86 -34.49 6.50 27.18
C ARG A 86 -32.98 6.32 27.05
N LEU A 87 -32.57 5.41 26.17
CA LEU A 87 -31.17 5.11 25.90
C LEU A 87 -30.47 6.34 25.29
N ASP A 88 -29.26 6.63 25.76
CA ASP A 88 -28.40 7.64 25.16
C ASP A 88 -27.88 7.18 23.79
N ALA A 89 -27.49 8.11 22.93
CA ALA A 89 -26.97 7.80 21.60
C ALA A 89 -25.76 6.85 21.64
N GLN A 90 -24.98 6.87 22.71
CA GLN A 90 -23.87 5.94 22.92
C GLN A 90 -24.34 4.52 23.30
N GLU A 91 -25.39 4.42 24.11
CA GLU A 91 -25.97 3.14 24.53
C GLU A 91 -26.70 2.46 23.37
N ILE A 92 -27.42 3.25 22.55
CA ILE A 92 -28.05 2.76 21.31
C ILE A 92 -26.99 2.20 20.36
N ARG A 93 -25.85 2.88 20.21
CA ARG A 93 -24.73 2.39 19.38
C ARG A 93 -24.18 1.05 19.90
N GLY A 94 -24.01 0.91 21.21
CA GLY A 94 -23.52 -0.32 21.83
C GLY A 94 -24.47 -1.52 21.67
N LEU A 95 -25.78 -1.31 21.55
CA LEU A 95 -26.77 -2.38 21.34
C LEU A 95 -26.73 -3.00 19.94
N PHE A 96 -26.31 -2.22 18.93
CA PHE A 96 -26.26 -2.67 17.53
C PHE A 96 -24.84 -2.94 17.03
N ALA A 97 -23.81 -2.66 17.83
CA ALA A 97 -22.43 -2.84 17.44
C ALA A 97 -21.66 -3.61 18.53
N PRO A 98 -21.69 -4.96 18.51
CA PRO A 98 -20.91 -5.74 19.45
C PRO A 98 -19.41 -5.49 19.26
N PRO A 99 -18.60 -5.49 20.33
CA PRO A 99 -17.13 -5.42 20.21
C PRO A 99 -16.64 -6.58 19.31
N PRO A 100 -15.84 -6.37 18.24
CA PRO A 100 -15.03 -5.21 17.84
C PRO A 100 -15.63 -4.30 16.73
N TRP A 101 -16.91 -4.43 16.38
CA TRP A 101 -17.50 -3.76 15.20
C TRP A 101 -18.12 -2.38 15.48
N GLY A 102 -18.04 -1.88 16.72
CA GLY A 102 -18.69 -0.63 17.15
C GLY A 102 -17.78 0.54 17.47
N ASP A 103 -16.47 0.33 17.51
CA ASP A 103 -15.50 1.42 17.69
C ASP A 103 -14.97 1.88 16.33
N ASP A 104 -14.59 3.17 16.24
CA ASP A 104 -13.92 3.69 15.06
C ASP A 104 -12.67 2.86 14.79
N VAL A 105 -12.68 2.13 13.66
CA VAL A 105 -11.58 1.25 13.27
C VAL A 105 -10.32 2.11 13.18
N PRO A 106 -9.26 1.81 13.94
CA PRO A 106 -8.04 2.58 13.85
C PRO A 106 -7.56 2.57 12.40
N PRO A 107 -7.18 3.74 11.84
CA PRO A 107 -6.82 3.82 10.44
C PRO A 107 -5.69 2.83 10.16
N SER A 108 -5.96 1.87 9.26
CA SER A 108 -4.98 0.91 8.78
C SER A 108 -3.73 1.63 8.29
N ALA A 109 -2.56 1.00 8.40
CA ALA A 109 -1.32 1.50 7.80
C ALA A 109 -1.50 1.84 6.31
N PHE A 110 -2.38 1.11 5.60
CA PHE A 110 -2.75 1.40 4.22
C PHE A 110 -3.58 2.69 4.10
N SER A 111 -4.48 2.95 5.05
CA SER A 111 -5.28 4.18 5.11
C SER A 111 -4.46 5.41 5.52
N LEU A 112 -3.30 5.23 6.14
CA LEU A 112 -2.37 6.31 6.44
C LEU A 112 -1.51 6.69 5.21
N THR A 113 -1.42 5.83 4.20
CA THR A 113 -0.69 6.11 2.95
C THR A 113 -1.64 6.57 1.85
N ASN A 114 -1.37 7.72 1.23
CA ASN A 114 -1.96 8.25 -0.02
C ASN A 114 -3.39 7.80 -0.37
N VAL A 115 -4.33 7.78 0.59
CA VAL A 115 -5.69 7.26 0.37
C VAL A 115 -6.41 7.99 -0.75
N GLY A 116 -6.18 9.31 -0.88
CA GLY A 116 -6.75 10.11 -1.96
C GLY A 116 -6.18 9.79 -3.35
N GLU A 117 -4.99 9.18 -3.44
CA GLU A 117 -4.44 8.68 -4.69
C GLU A 117 -4.98 7.27 -5.00
N TRP A 118 -5.11 6.42 -3.98
CA TRP A 118 -5.69 5.09 -4.10
C TRP A 118 -7.18 5.10 -4.45
N ASP A 119 -7.91 6.14 -4.03
CA ASP A 119 -9.33 6.32 -4.37
C ASP A 119 -9.55 6.49 -5.88
N LYS A 120 -8.53 6.97 -6.60
CA LYS A 120 -8.52 7.04 -8.08
C LYS A 120 -8.52 5.66 -8.73
N PHE A 121 -8.09 4.62 -7.99
CA PHE A 121 -8.09 3.22 -8.44
C PHE A 121 -9.36 2.46 -8.06
N ARG A 122 -10.22 3.01 -7.18
CA ARG A 122 -11.48 2.36 -6.79
C ARG A 122 -12.52 2.37 -7.91
N ASN A 123 -12.48 3.39 -8.77
CA ASN A 123 -13.42 3.60 -9.87
C ASN A 123 -12.69 3.74 -11.22
N ILE A 124 -11.84 2.78 -11.55
CA ILE A 124 -11.25 2.69 -12.89
C ILE A 124 -12.23 1.93 -13.78
N ASP A 125 -12.73 2.61 -14.80
CA ASP A 125 -13.49 1.99 -15.88
C ASP A 125 -12.59 1.04 -16.69
N MET A 126 -13.14 -0.07 -17.16
CA MET A 126 -12.43 -1.08 -17.95
C MET A 126 -11.69 -0.46 -19.16
N ASP A 127 -12.28 0.57 -19.77
CA ASP A 127 -11.64 1.31 -20.88
C ASP A 127 -10.44 2.14 -20.44
N LYS A 128 -10.45 2.67 -19.22
CA LYS A 128 -9.31 3.40 -18.64
C LYS A 128 -8.21 2.41 -18.24
N GLU A 129 -8.57 1.26 -17.68
CA GLU A 129 -7.63 0.18 -17.40
C GLU A 129 -6.96 -0.30 -18.68
N ALA A 130 -7.73 -0.59 -19.73
CA ALA A 130 -7.22 -1.01 -21.03
C ALA A 130 -6.27 0.02 -21.63
N LYS A 131 -6.58 1.33 -21.54
CA LYS A 131 -5.68 2.40 -22.00
C LYS A 131 -4.40 2.49 -21.19
N ILE A 132 -4.47 2.33 -19.86
CA ILE A 132 -3.29 2.32 -19.00
C ILE A 132 -2.43 1.10 -19.33
N MET A 133 -3.03 -0.09 -19.44
CA MET A 133 -2.34 -1.31 -19.84
C MET A 133 -1.75 -1.21 -21.24
N ASP A 134 -2.46 -0.64 -22.20
CA ASP A 134 -1.95 -0.41 -23.56
C ASP A 134 -0.81 0.61 -23.57
N SER A 135 -0.87 1.65 -22.75
CA SER A 135 0.24 2.61 -22.61
C SER A 135 1.47 1.96 -21.98
N LEU A 136 1.28 1.11 -20.97
CA LEU A 136 2.33 0.35 -20.30
C LEU A 136 2.89 -0.72 -21.22
N ASN A 137 2.04 -1.37 -22.02
CA ASN A 137 2.45 -2.32 -23.03
C ASN A 137 3.16 -1.62 -24.19
N ARG A 138 2.75 -0.43 -24.60
CA ARG A 138 3.46 0.35 -25.64
C ARG A 138 4.78 0.90 -25.13
N SER A 139 4.87 1.32 -23.87
CA SER A 139 6.15 1.74 -23.26
C SER A 139 7.06 0.54 -23.02
N SER A 140 6.52 -0.59 -22.58
CA SER A 140 7.26 -1.84 -22.44
C SER A 140 7.65 -2.41 -23.79
N ILE A 141 6.83 -2.29 -24.85
CA ILE A 141 7.15 -2.68 -26.23
C ILE A 141 8.23 -1.77 -26.82
N ARG A 142 8.22 -0.46 -26.50
CA ARG A 142 9.33 0.45 -26.81
C ARG A 142 10.63 0.06 -26.06
N GLN A 143 10.54 -0.52 -24.86
CA GLN A 143 11.69 -1.13 -24.15
C GLN A 143 11.99 -2.58 -24.58
N LYS A 144 11.02 -3.27 -25.18
CA LYS A 144 11.10 -4.63 -25.74
C LYS A 144 11.54 -4.59 -27.21
N GLY A 145 12.02 -3.45 -27.69
CA GLY A 145 12.86 -3.39 -28.88
C GLY A 145 14.24 -3.92 -28.50
N ARG A 146 14.41 -5.25 -28.56
CA ARG A 146 15.67 -5.97 -28.28
C ARG A 146 16.20 -5.67 -26.87
N VAL A 147 15.90 -6.53 -25.89
CA VAL A 147 16.67 -6.51 -24.64
C VAL A 147 18.13 -6.54 -25.04
N ASP A 148 18.85 -5.45 -24.73
CA ASP A 148 20.21 -5.25 -25.17
C ASP A 148 21.04 -6.41 -24.64
N ALA A 149 21.60 -7.22 -25.55
CA ALA A 149 22.32 -8.44 -25.21
C ALA A 149 23.43 -8.14 -24.19
N ASP A 150 24.04 -6.97 -24.35
CA ASP A 150 25.06 -6.41 -23.46
C ASP A 150 24.51 -6.13 -22.06
N LYS A 151 23.34 -5.52 -21.93
CA LYS A 151 22.70 -5.28 -20.62
C LYS A 151 22.37 -6.59 -19.94
N THR A 152 21.87 -7.59 -20.67
CA THR A 152 21.64 -8.91 -20.10
C THR A 152 22.91 -9.61 -19.69
N ALA A 153 23.98 -9.52 -20.49
CA ALA A 153 25.29 -10.10 -20.16
C ALA A 153 25.87 -9.48 -18.88
N VAL A 154 25.78 -8.15 -18.73
CA VAL A 154 26.22 -7.43 -17.52
C VAL A 154 25.39 -7.83 -16.30
N LEU A 155 24.05 -7.91 -16.42
CA LEU A 155 23.20 -8.32 -15.30
C LEU A 155 23.42 -9.79 -14.92
N ASN A 156 23.63 -10.67 -15.90
CA ASN A 156 23.97 -12.07 -15.66
C ASN A 156 25.34 -12.18 -14.98
N ALA A 157 26.32 -11.39 -15.40
CA ALA A 157 27.63 -11.30 -14.76
C ALA A 157 27.55 -10.80 -13.32
N TRP A 158 26.74 -9.78 -13.07
CA TRP A 158 26.46 -9.30 -11.72
C TRP A 158 25.78 -10.38 -10.85
N ARG A 159 24.83 -11.13 -11.41
CA ARG A 159 24.14 -12.22 -10.69
C ARG A 159 25.05 -13.39 -10.34
N ARG A 160 26.14 -13.62 -11.09
CA ARG A 160 27.14 -14.65 -10.78
C ARG A 160 27.93 -14.35 -9.51
N ILE A 161 28.07 -13.07 -9.15
CA ILE A 161 28.80 -12.67 -7.94
C ILE A 161 28.07 -13.15 -6.69
N GLU A 162 28.77 -13.66 -5.68
CA GLU A 162 28.18 -14.09 -4.42
C GLU A 162 27.34 -12.98 -3.76
N CYS A 163 26.23 -13.35 -3.11
CA CYS A 163 25.32 -12.41 -2.45
C CYS A 163 26.03 -11.49 -1.45
N ARG A 164 26.92 -12.05 -0.62
CA ARG A 164 27.71 -11.33 0.37
C ARG A 164 28.63 -10.29 -0.28
N THR A 165 29.27 -10.66 -1.38
CA THR A 165 30.18 -9.78 -2.12
C THR A 165 29.43 -8.66 -2.83
N ARG A 166 28.26 -8.95 -3.44
CA ARG A 166 27.38 -7.91 -4.01
C ARG A 166 26.92 -6.91 -2.95
N GLU A 167 26.56 -7.39 -1.78
CA GLU A 167 26.17 -6.54 -0.65
C GLU A 167 27.31 -5.63 -0.18
N ALA A 168 28.53 -6.18 -0.08
CA ALA A 168 29.72 -5.40 0.22
C ALA A 168 29.97 -4.30 -0.84
N LEU A 169 29.89 -4.64 -2.13
CA LEU A 169 30.08 -3.70 -3.24
C LEU A 169 29.03 -2.57 -3.26
N ARG A 170 27.77 -2.89 -2.91
CA ARG A 170 26.70 -1.87 -2.81
C ARG A 170 26.94 -0.91 -1.66
N ARG A 171 27.31 -1.41 -0.47
CA ARG A 171 27.53 -0.60 0.74
C ARG A 171 28.84 0.18 0.70
N CYS A 172 29.91 -0.44 0.23
CA CYS A 172 31.27 0.09 0.24
C CYS A 172 31.88 -0.05 -1.16
N PHE A 173 31.65 0.97 -1.99
CA PHE A 173 32.18 1.02 -3.35
C PHE A 173 33.53 1.73 -3.37
N LEU A 174 34.59 1.00 -3.73
CA LEU A 174 35.95 1.50 -3.88
C LEU A 174 36.35 1.43 -5.37
N PRO A 175 35.98 2.42 -6.20
CA PRO A 175 36.14 2.34 -7.65
C PRO A 175 37.59 2.12 -8.07
N GLU A 176 38.54 2.88 -7.53
CA GLU A 176 39.96 2.79 -7.90
C GLU A 176 40.56 1.41 -7.64
N LEU A 177 40.18 0.78 -6.53
CA LEU A 177 40.63 -0.56 -6.17
C LEU A 177 40.05 -1.63 -7.11
N ILE A 178 38.76 -1.52 -7.41
CA ILE A 178 38.06 -2.44 -8.32
C ILE A 178 38.62 -2.31 -9.73
N GLU A 179 38.79 -1.09 -10.23
CA GLU A 179 39.40 -0.81 -11.55
C GLU A 179 40.84 -1.35 -11.60
N GLY A 180 41.62 -1.21 -10.53
CA GLY A 180 42.95 -1.81 -10.43
C GLY A 180 42.94 -3.33 -10.60
N TYR A 181 42.01 -4.02 -9.95
CA TYR A 181 41.84 -5.47 -10.13
C TYR A 181 41.33 -5.84 -11.52
N GLU A 182 40.37 -5.10 -12.06
CA GLU A 182 39.86 -5.30 -13.43
C GLU A 182 40.96 -5.12 -14.48
N ASN A 183 41.89 -4.18 -14.28
CA ASN A 183 43.03 -3.98 -15.18
C ASN A 183 43.99 -5.18 -15.16
N CYS A 184 44.34 -5.69 -13.98
CA CYS A 184 45.17 -6.90 -13.86
C CYS A 184 44.50 -8.12 -14.51
N ILE A 185 43.19 -8.30 -14.28
CA ILE A 185 42.41 -9.39 -14.85
C ILE A 185 42.26 -9.23 -16.36
N SER A 186 42.04 -8.02 -16.85
CA SER A 186 41.93 -7.72 -18.29
C SER A 186 43.23 -8.01 -19.02
N HIS A 187 44.37 -7.69 -18.41
CA HIS A 187 45.68 -8.04 -18.93
C HIS A 187 45.87 -9.56 -18.99
N PHE A 188 45.54 -10.27 -17.91
CA PHE A 188 45.58 -11.74 -17.86
C PHE A 188 44.64 -12.39 -18.89
N ILE A 189 43.44 -11.84 -19.12
CA ILE A 189 42.51 -12.34 -20.13
C ILE A 189 43.03 -12.12 -21.57
N LYS A 190 43.80 -11.05 -21.80
CA LYS A 190 44.33 -10.72 -23.13
C LYS A 190 45.61 -11.49 -23.45
N GLU A 191 46.49 -11.67 -22.47
CA GLU A 191 47.83 -12.25 -22.67
C GLU A 191 47.94 -13.70 -22.20
N GLY A 192 47.09 -14.13 -21.28
CA GLY A 192 47.12 -15.48 -20.70
C GLY A 192 46.31 -16.49 -21.51
N GLY A 193 46.86 -17.69 -21.67
CA GLY A 193 46.19 -18.83 -22.28
C GLY A 193 45.26 -19.59 -21.31
N GLU A 194 44.40 -20.44 -21.88
CA GLU A 194 43.54 -21.35 -21.11
C GLU A 194 44.40 -22.42 -20.41
N GLY A 195 44.83 -22.13 -19.19
CA GLY A 195 45.75 -22.96 -18.41
C GLY A 195 46.71 -22.15 -17.53
N ASP A 196 46.87 -20.87 -17.82
CA ASP A 196 47.69 -19.96 -17.03
C ASP A 196 47.01 -19.58 -15.71
N PHE A 197 47.82 -19.15 -14.74
CA PHE A 197 47.36 -18.70 -13.43
C PHE A 197 47.86 -17.29 -13.17
N LEU A 198 46.97 -16.42 -12.71
CA LEU A 198 47.34 -15.11 -12.17
C LEU A 198 47.39 -15.19 -10.65
N GLU A 199 48.51 -14.78 -10.05
CA GLU A 199 48.66 -14.72 -8.60
C GLU A 199 48.73 -13.26 -8.13
N LEU A 200 47.79 -12.89 -7.26
CA LEU A 200 47.74 -11.57 -6.64
C LEU A 200 47.93 -11.68 -5.12
N LYS A 201 48.85 -10.89 -4.58
CA LYS A 201 49.14 -10.85 -3.14
C LYS A 201 48.26 -9.79 -2.47
N VAL A 202 47.17 -10.23 -1.85
CA VAL A 202 46.20 -9.33 -1.18
C VAL A 202 46.06 -9.72 0.29
N GLN A 203 46.59 -8.89 1.19
CA GLN A 203 46.61 -9.17 2.63
C GLN A 203 45.31 -8.80 3.35
N ASP A 204 44.62 -7.76 2.89
CA ASP A 204 43.37 -7.33 3.50
C ASP A 204 42.21 -8.30 3.16
N PRO A 205 41.45 -8.81 4.16
CA PRO A 205 40.34 -9.72 3.91
C PRO A 205 39.19 -9.12 3.10
N PHE A 206 38.89 -7.84 3.28
CA PHE A 206 37.84 -7.15 2.55
C PHE A 206 38.25 -6.94 1.09
N HIS A 207 39.49 -6.53 0.83
CA HIS A 207 40.03 -6.42 -0.53
C HIS A 207 40.04 -7.77 -1.26
N ARG A 208 40.34 -8.87 -0.55
CA ARG A 208 40.21 -10.22 -1.13
C ARG A 208 38.77 -10.55 -1.50
N LEU A 209 37.81 -10.23 -0.63
CA LEU A 209 36.38 -10.42 -0.93
C LEU A 209 35.98 -9.67 -2.21
N LEU A 210 36.43 -8.41 -2.37
CA LEU A 210 36.17 -7.64 -3.58
C LEU A 210 36.84 -8.28 -4.81
N LEU A 211 38.10 -8.70 -4.70
CA LEU A 211 38.81 -9.38 -5.78
C LEU A 211 38.10 -10.66 -6.24
N HIS A 212 37.58 -11.46 -5.30
CA HIS A 212 36.77 -12.64 -5.63
C HIS A 212 35.53 -12.25 -6.45
N GLY A 213 34.82 -11.19 -6.06
CA GLY A 213 33.67 -10.68 -6.80
C GLY A 213 34.01 -10.21 -8.21
N VAL A 214 35.15 -9.54 -8.40
CA VAL A 214 35.63 -9.14 -9.73
C VAL A 214 35.93 -10.38 -10.59
N CYS A 215 36.55 -11.41 -10.01
CA CYS A 215 36.81 -12.66 -10.72
C CYS A 215 35.49 -13.35 -11.14
N GLU A 216 34.50 -13.44 -10.25
CA GLU A 216 33.18 -14.03 -10.53
C GLU A 216 32.43 -13.27 -11.63
N TYR A 217 32.56 -11.94 -11.66
CA TYR A 217 31.99 -11.09 -12.72
C TYR A 217 32.58 -11.41 -14.11
N HIS A 218 33.88 -11.68 -14.19
CA HIS A 218 34.54 -12.11 -15.42
C HIS A 218 34.50 -13.62 -15.67
N ASN A 219 33.74 -14.38 -14.87
CA ASN A 219 33.61 -15.83 -14.97
C ASN A 219 34.95 -16.58 -14.78
N LEU A 220 35.80 -16.07 -13.89
CA LEU A 220 37.06 -16.67 -13.48
C LEU A 220 36.91 -17.36 -12.12
N VAL A 221 37.71 -18.39 -11.90
CA VAL A 221 37.78 -19.07 -10.60
C VAL A 221 38.93 -18.49 -9.80
N SER A 222 38.64 -18.04 -8.58
CA SER A 222 39.62 -17.48 -7.66
C SER A 222 39.71 -18.33 -6.39
N THR A 223 40.93 -18.56 -5.91
CA THR A 223 41.18 -19.36 -4.69
C THR A 223 42.29 -18.70 -3.90
N THR A 224 42.02 -18.38 -2.64
CA THR A 224 43.04 -17.82 -1.74
C THR A 224 43.75 -18.94 -1.00
N ALA A 225 45.06 -19.02 -1.21
CA ALA A 225 45.97 -19.84 -0.43
C ALA A 225 46.61 -19.01 0.69
N THR A 226 46.96 -19.68 1.77
CA THR A 226 47.73 -19.10 2.87
C THR A 226 49.09 -19.76 2.88
N GLU A 227 50.12 -18.98 2.60
CA GLU A 227 51.49 -19.43 2.68
C GLU A 227 52.09 -18.91 3.98
N GLN A 228 52.68 -19.79 4.79
CA GLN A 228 53.42 -19.37 5.98
C GLN A 228 54.88 -19.19 5.61
N ILE A 229 55.32 -17.94 5.54
CA ILE A 229 56.73 -17.61 5.34
C ILE A 229 57.29 -17.15 6.70
N GLY A 230 57.93 -18.07 7.40
CA GLY A 230 58.43 -17.84 8.76
C GLY A 230 57.29 -17.61 9.77
N ARG A 231 57.32 -16.47 10.50
CA ARG A 231 56.27 -16.11 11.47
C ARG A 231 55.09 -15.33 10.87
N LYS A 232 55.12 -14.96 9.59
CA LYS A 232 54.08 -14.15 8.94
C LYS A 232 53.31 -15.01 7.94
N ALA A 233 51.99 -15.02 8.05
CA ALA A 233 51.11 -15.65 7.07
C ALA A 233 50.87 -14.69 5.90
N MET A 234 51.33 -15.04 4.71
CA MET A 234 51.07 -14.30 3.49
C MET A 234 49.89 -14.92 2.75
N LYS A 235 48.89 -14.10 2.43
CA LYS A 235 47.72 -14.55 1.65
C LYS A 235 47.94 -14.23 0.17
N THR A 236 47.77 -15.22 -0.68
CA THR A 236 47.87 -15.10 -2.14
C THR A 236 46.59 -15.63 -2.77
N THR A 237 45.99 -14.87 -3.68
CA THR A 237 44.82 -15.28 -4.44
C THR A 237 45.28 -15.72 -5.82
N ARG A 238 45.07 -17.01 -6.11
CA ARG A 238 45.33 -17.61 -7.42
C ARG A 238 44.04 -17.57 -8.24
N ILE A 239 44.14 -17.07 -9.45
CA ILE A 239 43.04 -16.88 -10.39
C ILE A 239 43.31 -17.75 -11.60
N LYS A 240 42.28 -18.46 -12.07
CA LYS A 240 42.34 -19.36 -13.22
C LYS A 240 41.09 -19.24 -14.06
N TRP A 241 41.19 -19.67 -15.31
CA TRP A 241 40.04 -19.84 -16.19
C TRP A 241 39.06 -20.88 -15.63
N LYS A 242 37.77 -20.60 -15.78
CA LYS A 242 36.73 -21.60 -15.57
C LYS A 242 36.69 -22.51 -16.80
N LYS A 243 36.45 -23.81 -16.62
CA LYS A 243 36.45 -24.77 -17.73
C LYS A 243 35.38 -24.39 -18.79
N SER A 244 35.73 -24.67 -20.05
CA SER A 244 35.09 -24.24 -21.30
C SER A 244 33.60 -24.52 -21.50
N ASP A 245 32.96 -25.40 -20.70
CA ASP A 245 31.51 -25.68 -20.83
C ASP A 245 30.61 -24.53 -20.35
N ASP A 246 31.16 -23.57 -19.61
CA ASP A 246 30.42 -22.42 -19.07
C ASP A 246 31.05 -21.12 -19.61
N SER A 247 31.22 -21.01 -20.93
CA SER A 247 31.65 -19.75 -21.56
C SER A 247 30.49 -18.75 -21.59
N GLY A 248 30.09 -18.27 -20.42
CA GLY A 248 29.12 -17.18 -20.30
C GLY A 248 29.61 -15.96 -21.10
N GLU A 249 28.69 -15.30 -21.79
CA GLU A 249 28.99 -14.09 -22.57
C GLU A 249 29.79 -13.09 -21.73
N LYS A 250 30.90 -12.61 -22.31
CA LYS A 250 31.77 -11.62 -21.67
C LYS A 250 30.99 -10.30 -21.59
N PRO A 251 30.85 -9.70 -20.40
CA PRO A 251 30.16 -8.42 -20.28
C PRO A 251 30.93 -7.34 -21.06
N SER A 252 30.21 -6.49 -21.79
CA SER A 252 30.81 -5.39 -22.57
C SER A 252 31.33 -4.26 -21.68
N ILE A 253 30.80 -4.14 -20.46
CA ILE A 253 31.14 -3.11 -19.47
C ILE A 253 31.79 -3.74 -18.25
N GLY A 254 32.81 -3.07 -17.68
CA GLY A 254 33.44 -3.47 -16.41
C GLY A 254 32.54 -3.29 -15.19
N LEU A 255 32.81 -4.06 -14.14
CA LEU A 255 32.11 -4.03 -12.87
C LEU A 255 32.15 -2.65 -12.21
N ALA A 256 33.30 -1.97 -12.22
CA ALA A 256 33.41 -0.63 -11.63
C ALA A 256 32.51 0.38 -12.34
N HIS A 257 32.51 0.34 -13.68
CA HIS A 257 31.68 1.20 -14.50
C HIS A 257 30.18 0.90 -14.32
N PHE A 258 29.81 -0.37 -14.27
CA PHE A 258 28.44 -0.82 -13.96
C PHE A 258 27.96 -0.30 -12.60
N LEU A 259 28.78 -0.43 -11.55
CA LEU A 259 28.44 0.03 -10.21
C LEU A 259 28.28 1.55 -10.13
N ARG A 260 29.11 2.31 -10.87
CA ARG A 260 28.99 3.77 -10.97
C ARG A 260 27.65 4.18 -11.58
N MET A 261 27.30 3.63 -12.74
CA MET A 261 26.00 3.90 -13.39
C MET A 261 24.82 3.50 -12.50
N SER A 262 24.92 2.37 -11.79
CA SER A 262 23.88 1.92 -10.87
C SER A 262 23.68 2.87 -9.68
N LYS A 263 24.74 3.53 -9.19
CA LYS A 263 24.63 4.51 -8.10
C LYS A 263 24.08 5.86 -8.56
N GLU A 264 24.39 6.24 -9.79
CA GLU A 264 23.91 7.48 -10.42
C GLU A 264 22.47 7.36 -10.97
N GLY A 265 21.90 6.16 -10.96
CA GLY A 265 20.55 5.89 -11.48
C GLY A 265 20.46 5.87 -13.01
N ALA A 266 21.61 5.77 -13.69
CA ALA A 266 21.73 5.80 -15.14
C ALA A 266 21.68 4.42 -15.82
N TRP A 267 21.50 3.35 -15.03
CA TRP A 267 21.48 1.95 -15.51
C TRP A 267 20.08 1.46 -15.90
#